data_AF-A0AAP0ENT1-F1
#
_entry.id   AF-A0AAP0ENT1-F1
#
_cell.length_a   1.000
_cell.length_b   1.000
_cell.length_c   1.000
_cell.angle_alpha   90.00
_cell.angle_beta   90.00
_cell.angle_gamma   90.00
#
_symmetry.space_group_name_H-M   'P 1'
#
loop_
_entity.id
_entity.type
_entity.pdbx_description
1 polymer ?
#
loop_
_entity_poly.entity_id
_entity_poly.type
_entity_poly.pdbx_seq_one_letter_code
_entity_poly.pdbx_strand_id
1 'polypeptide(L)' 'MDAVDVPSQWEFNCNLEVNYGSVENASIVYAALAVDKELQPDKVKRHMSVSDGKLTVHFEAKPDSSVHRLVLL' A
#
# COMPACT_ATOMS: atom_id res chain seq x y z
N MET A 1 30.03 12.66 -10.48
CA MET A 1 29.66 11.27 -10.13
C MET A 1 28.16 11.19 -10.27
N ASP A 2 27.70 10.58 -11.34
CA ASP A 2 26.30 10.27 -11.58
C ASP A 2 25.77 9.45 -10.40
N ALA A 3 24.63 9.86 -9.84
CA ALA A 3 23.95 9.09 -8.82
C ALA A 3 23.63 7.72 -9.43
N VAL A 4 24.32 6.68 -8.97
CA VAL A 4 23.97 5.30 -9.31
C VAL A 4 22.56 5.09 -8.78
N ASP A 5 21.60 5.02 -9.71
CA ASP A 5 20.25 4.57 -9.46
C ASP A 5 20.36 3.12 -8.97
N VAL A 6 20.40 2.94 -7.66
CA VAL A 6 20.37 1.61 -7.06
C VAL A 6 18.98 1.08 -7.36
N PRO A 7 18.85 -0.01 -8.13
CA PRO A 7 17.53 -0.53 -8.48
C PRO A 7 16.77 -0.81 -7.19
N SER A 8 15.61 -0.16 -7.07
CA SER A 8 14.67 -0.38 -6.00
C SER A 8 14.45 -1.89 -5.86
N GLN A 9 14.67 -2.44 -4.67
CA GLN A 9 14.31 -3.82 -4.33
C GLN A 9 12.82 -4.12 -4.61
N TRP A 10 12.00 -3.08 -4.74
CA TRP A 10 10.58 -3.11 -5.01
C TRP A 10 10.33 -2.70 -6.47
N GLU A 11 10.22 -3.69 -7.34
CA GLU A 11 10.06 -3.47 -8.79
C GLU A 11 8.60 -3.24 -9.20
N PHE A 12 7.65 -3.74 -8.41
CA PHE A 12 6.22 -3.56 -8.65
C PHE A 12 5.64 -2.52 -7.72
N ASN A 13 4.83 -1.62 -8.25
CA ASN A 13 4.04 -0.69 -7.45
C ASN A 13 2.60 -0.56 -7.98
N CYS A 14 1.67 -0.28 -7.08
CA CYS A 14 0.25 -0.09 -7.40
C CYS A 14 -0.38 0.91 -6.43
N ASN A 15 -1.30 1.75 -6.92
CA ASN A 15 -2.07 2.66 -6.08
C ASN A 15 -3.54 2.24 -6.07
N LEU A 16 -4.13 2.14 -4.88
CA LEU A 16 -5.56 2.02 -4.66
C LEU A 16 -6.05 3.34 -4.05
N GLU A 17 -7.10 3.93 -4.61
CA GLU A 17 -7.79 5.07 -4.05
C GLU A 17 -9.28 4.74 -3.89
N VAL A 18 -9.84 5.00 -2.71
CA VAL A 18 -11.27 4.82 -2.44
C VAL A 18 -11.81 6.08 -1.79
N ASN A 19 -12.87 6.65 -2.37
CA ASN A 19 -13.56 7.81 -1.83
C ASN A 19 -14.72 7.36 -0.91
N TYR A 20 -14.68 7.78 0.36
CA TYR A 20 -15.68 7.46 1.37
C TYR A 20 -16.60 8.65 1.70
N GLY A 21 -16.45 9.77 0.99
CA GLY A 21 -17.29 10.97 1.12
C GLY A 21 -17.06 11.81 2.39
N SER A 22 -16.33 11.30 3.39
CA SER A 22 -15.94 12.03 4.58
C SER A 22 -14.64 11.49 5.17
N VAL A 23 -13.88 12.36 5.84
CA VAL A 23 -12.63 11.97 6.54
C VAL A 23 -12.91 10.96 7.65
N GLU A 24 -14.04 11.09 8.34
CA GLU A 24 -14.46 10.16 9.39
C GLU A 24 -14.62 8.73 8.86
N ASN A 25 -15.38 8.56 7.77
CA ASN A 25 -15.59 7.24 7.15
C ASN A 25 -14.27 6.64 6.65
N ALA A 26 -13.44 7.44 5.97
CA ALA A 26 -12.12 6.99 5.51
C ALA A 26 -11.20 6.59 6.68
N SER A 27 -11.27 7.31 7.80
CA SER A 27 -10.47 7.03 9.00
C SER A 27 -10.90 5.74 9.72
N ILE A 28 -12.21 5.45 9.76
CA ILE A 28 -12.73 4.19 10.32
C ILE A 28 -12.17 3.00 9.53
N VAL A 29 -12.24 3.08 8.19
CA VAL A 29 -11.73 2.00 7.33
C VAL A 29 -10.21 1.91 7.42
N TYR A 30 -9.49 3.03 7.44
CA TYR A 30 -8.05 3.06 7.68
C TYR A 30 -7.69 2.31 8.97
N ALA A 31 -8.37 2.62 10.08
CA ALA A 31 -8.09 2.00 11.37
C ALA A 31 -8.35 0.49 11.35
N ALA A 32 -9.43 0.05 10.69
CA ALA A 32 -9.74 -1.36 10.53
C ALA A 32 -8.65 -2.10 9.72
N LEU A 33 -8.18 -1.49 8.62
CA LEU A 33 -7.15 -2.08 7.76
C LEU A 33 -5.74 -2.02 8.37
N ALA A 34 -5.44 -1.02 9.20
CA ALA A 34 -4.14 -0.83 9.83
C ALA A 34 -3.83 -1.86 10.93
N VAL A 35 -4.86 -2.44 11.54
CA VAL A 35 -4.71 -3.51 12.55
C VAL A 35 -4.26 -4.83 11.92
N ASP A 36 -4.61 -5.07 10.65
CA ASP A 36 -4.19 -6.26 9.93
C ASP A 36 -2.68 -6.18 9.64
N LYS A 37 -1.89 -7.03 10.29
CA LYS A 37 -0.44 -7.05 10.08
C LYS A 37 -0.17 -7.59 8.69
N GLU A 38 0.58 -6.85 7.88
CA GLU A 38 0.94 -7.23 6.52
C GLU A 38 1.36 -8.71 6.45
N LEU A 39 0.69 -9.47 5.58
CA LEU A 39 0.86 -10.92 5.49
C LEU A 39 2.33 -11.33 5.24
N GLN A 40 3.17 -10.47 4.63
CA GLN A 40 4.62 -10.67 4.41
C GLN A 40 5.37 -9.32 4.25
N PRO A 41 5.82 -8.65 5.34
CA PRO A 41 6.48 -7.33 5.28
C PRO A 41 7.84 -7.35 4.56
N ASP A 42 8.40 -8.54 4.35
CA ASP A 42 9.61 -8.78 3.58
C ASP A 42 9.36 -8.85 2.07
N LYS A 43 8.10 -9.01 1.64
CA LYS A 43 7.72 -9.22 0.23
C LYS A 43 6.77 -8.18 -0.33
N VAL A 44 5.97 -7.54 0.52
CA VAL A 44 5.06 -6.46 0.16
C VAL A 44 5.16 -5.37 1.23
N LYS A 45 5.19 -4.12 0.78
CA LYS A 45 4.96 -2.95 1.62
C LYS A 45 3.67 -2.28 1.20
N ARG A 46 2.93 -1.75 2.16
CA ARG A 46 1.82 -0.84 1.92
C ARG A 46 2.00 0.45 2.70
N HIS A 47 1.74 1.57 2.05
CA HIS A 47 1.67 2.88 2.67
C HIS A 47 0.24 3.40 2.53
N MET A 48 -0.45 3.59 3.66
CA MET A 48 -1.83 4.06 3.68
C MET A 48 -1.88 5.51 4.17
N SER A 49 -2.72 6.33 3.55
CA SER A 49 -3.00 7.70 3.98
C SER A 49 -4.47 8.04 3.79
N VAL A 50 -4.98 8.95 4.63
CA VAL A 50 -6.32 9.51 4.51
C VAL A 50 -6.22 11.00 4.22
N SER A 51 -6.89 11.44 3.16
CA SER A 51 -6.97 12.85 2.78
C SER A 51 -8.26 13.12 2.03
N ASP A 52 -8.92 14.25 2.30
CA ASP A 52 -10.12 14.70 1.58
C ASP A 52 -11.25 13.64 1.49
N GLY A 53 -11.45 12.89 2.58
CA GLY A 53 -12.45 11.81 2.62
C GLY A 53 -12.11 10.58 1.78
N LYS A 54 -10.87 10.47 1.30
CA LYS A 54 -10.35 9.33 0.56
C LYS A 54 -9.32 8.57 1.36
N LEU A 55 -9.27 7.26 1.15
CA LEU A 55 -8.17 6.40 1.55
C LEU A 55 -7.31 6.12 0.31
N THR A 56 -6.02 6.38 0.42
CA THR A 56 -5.03 6.01 -0.59
C THR A 56 -4.12 4.94 -0.02
N VAL A 57 -3.87 3.88 -0.78
CA VAL A 57 -2.95 2.81 -0.43
C VAL A 57 -1.95 2.63 -1.57
N HIS A 58 -0.68 2.87 -1.27
CA HIS A 58 0.43 2.59 -2.17
C HIS A 58 1.03 1.23 -1.80
N PHE A 59 1.07 0.31 -2.76
CA PHE A 59 1.68 -1.01 -2.61
C PHE A 59 3.01 -1.05 -3.35
N GLU A 60 4.00 -1.67 -2.73
CA GLU A 60 5.29 -1.98 -3.33
C GLU A 60 5.58 -3.47 -3.12
N ALA A 61 6.08 -4.17 -4.14
CA ALA A 61 6.36 -5.60 -4.06
C ALA A 61 7.67 -5.99 -4.77
N LYS A 62 8.30 -7.07 -4.28
CA LYS A 62 9.55 -7.61 -4.86
C LYS A 62 9.30 -8.36 -6.18
N PRO A 63 10.30 -8.47 -7.07
CA PRO A 63 10.19 -9.26 -8.29
C PRO A 63 9.78 -10.74 -8.09
N ASP A 64 10.32 -11.40 -7.05
CA ASP A 64 10.02 -12.81 -6.70
C ASP A 64 8.79 -12.95 -5.80
N SER A 65 8.12 -11.84 -5.47
CA SER A 65 6.89 -11.96 -4.71
C SER A 65 5.83 -12.55 -5.63
N SER A 66 5.32 -13.73 -5.29
CA SER A 66 4.16 -14.33 -5.92
C SER A 66 2.91 -13.47 -5.61
N VAL A 67 2.87 -12.21 -6.09
CA VAL A 67 1.77 -11.23 -5.91
C VAL A 67 0.51 -11.64 -6.69
N HIS A 68 0.35 -12.92 -7.00
CA HIS A 68 -0.93 -13.48 -7.43
C HIS A 68 -1.94 -13.60 -6.29
N ARG A 69 -1.53 -13.34 -5.04
CA ARG A 69 -2.44 -13.13 -3.91
C ARG A 69 -2.19 -11.77 -3.27
N LEU A 70 -2.49 -10.70 -4.00
CA LEU A 70 -2.87 -9.46 -3.32
C LEU A 70 -4.23 -9.75 -2.67
N VAL A 71 -4.21 -10.17 -1.40
CA VAL A 71 -5.40 -10.36 -0.59
C VAL A 71 -5.95 -8.97 -0.30
N LEU A 72 -6.82 -8.48 -1.17
CA LEU A 72 -7.89 -7.59 -0.75
C LEU A 72 -9.00 -8.52 -0.24
N LEU A 73 -9.14 -8.56 1.10
CA LEU A 73 -10.10 -9.29 1.93
C LEU A 73 -9.65 -10.67 2.42
#